data_AF-A0A3S0YFI2-F1
#
_entry.id   AF-A0A3S0YFI2-F1
#
_cell.length_a   1.000
_cell.length_b   1.000
_cell.length_c   1.000
_cell.angle_alpha   90.00
_cell.angle_beta   90.00
_cell.angle_gamma   90.00
#
_symmetry.space_group_name_H-M   'P 1'
#
loop_
_entity.id
_entity.type
_entity.pdbx_description
1 polymer ?
#
loop_
_entity_poly.entity_id
_entity_poly.type
_entity_poly.pdbx_seq_one_letter_code
_entity_poly.pdbx_strand_id
1 'polypeptide(L)' 'MNKFKYQMIIQWSDEDNCFLVGFPDFPGQRWRTHGDTYESAVQNGIEALESLIMAYEVTGESLPEPSIYKAA' A
#
# COMPACT_ATOMS: atom_id res chain seq x y z
N MET A 1 15.72 0.63 -1.88
CA MET A 1 15.44 1.72 -0.91
C MET A 1 14.14 2.36 -1.35
N ASN A 2 13.07 2.25 -0.55
CA ASN A 2 11.74 2.69 -0.98
C ASN A 2 11.73 4.21 -1.13
N LYS A 3 11.59 4.67 -2.37
CA LYS A 3 11.62 6.09 -2.74
C LYS A 3 10.39 6.85 -2.22
N PHE A 4 9.29 6.13 -2.00
CA PHE A 4 7.98 6.68 -1.66
C PHE A 4 7.63 6.37 -0.21
N LYS A 5 7.13 7.38 0.51
CA LYS A 5 6.93 7.36 1.97
C LYS A 5 5.45 7.22 2.35
N TYR A 6 4.68 6.46 1.58
CA TYR A 6 3.27 6.22 1.84
C TYR A 6 3.06 5.29 3.03
N GLN A 7 1.99 5.53 3.77
CA GLN A 7 1.58 4.62 4.82
C GLN A 7 1.10 3.30 4.20
N MET A 8 1.64 2.19 4.69
CA MET A 8 1.16 0.84 4.40
C MET A 8 0.45 0.29 5.62
N ILE A 9 -0.83 -0.05 5.49
CA ILE A 9 -1.59 -0.76 6.52
C ILE A 9 -1.58 -2.25 6.18
N ILE A 10 -1.27 -3.08 7.17
CA ILE A 10 -1.39 -4.54 7.10
C ILE A 10 -2.42 -4.96 8.16
N GLN A 11 -3.44 -5.71 7.75
CA GLN A 11 -4.54 -6.12 8.62
C GLN A 11 -4.93 -7.57 8.37
N TRP A 12 -5.07 -8.38 9.42
CA TRP A 12 -5.61 -9.74 9.32
C TRP A 12 -7.08 -9.72 8.88
N SER A 13 -7.42 -10.54 7.89
CA SER A 13 -8.79 -10.86 7.50
C SER A 13 -9.14 -12.27 7.96
N ASP A 14 -10.13 -12.37 8.84
CA ASP A 14 -10.66 -13.66 9.29
C ASP A 14 -11.40 -14.40 8.17
N GLU A 15 -12.08 -13.65 7.29
CA GLU A 15 -12.81 -14.19 6.14
C GLU A 15 -11.87 -14.75 5.07
N ASP A 16 -10.78 -14.05 4.78
CA ASP A 16 -9.83 -14.45 3.74
C ASP A 16 -8.66 -15.29 4.28
N ASN A 17 -8.55 -15.45 5.60
CA ASN A 17 -7.47 -16.15 6.30
C ASN A 17 -6.06 -15.71 5.86
N CYS A 18 -5.88 -14.40 5.67
CA CYS A 18 -4.61 -13.79 5.27
C CYS A 18 -4.50 -12.34 5.75
N PHE A 19 -3.33 -11.74 5.57
CA PHE A 19 -3.15 -10.31 5.77
C PHE A 19 -3.51 -9.53 4.51
N LEU A 20 -4.40 -8.56 4.64
CA LEU A 20 -4.71 -7.57 3.61
C LEU A 20 -3.78 -6.37 3.74
N VAL A 21 -3.42 -5.78 2.60
CA VAL A 21 -2.51 -4.64 2.53
C VAL A 21 -3.18 -3.48 1.81
N GLY A 22 -3.12 -2.29 2.41
CA GLY A 22 -3.76 -1.09 1.89
C GLY A 22 -2.89 0.16 2.02
N PHE A 23 -3.20 1.17 1.19
CA PHE A 23 -2.53 2.48 1.19
C PHE A 23 -3.57 3.58 1.39
N PRO A 24 -3.79 4.05 2.62
CA PRO A 24 -4.86 5.01 2.95
C PRO A 24 -4.80 6.32 2.18
N ASP A 25 -3.60 6.74 1.79
CA ASP A 25 -3.36 7.97 1.05
C ASP A 25 -3.93 7.90 -0.38
N PHE A 26 -4.12 6.70 -0.93
CA PHE A 26 -4.64 6.51 -2.29
C PHE A 26 -6.16 6.33 -2.29
N PRO A 27 -6.91 7.12 -3.08
CA PRO A 27 -8.35 6.97 -3.19
C PRO A 27 -8.74 5.64 -3.86
N GLY A 28 -9.95 5.17 -3.58
CA GLY A 28 -10.54 3.98 -4.19
C GLY A 28 -10.53 2.77 -3.27
N GLN A 29 -10.12 1.61 -3.80
CA GLN A 29 -10.15 0.35 -3.05
C GLN A 29 -9.22 0.40 -1.84
N ARG A 30 -9.77 0.03 -0.68
CA ARG A 30 -9.07 0.03 0.61
C ARG A 30 -7.91 -0.98 0.63
N TRP A 31 -8.16 -2.18 0.12
CA TRP A 31 -7.18 -3.27 0.06
C TRP A 31 -6.69 -3.44 -1.37
N ARG A 32 -5.38 -3.54 -1.54
CA ARG A 32 -4.72 -3.57 -2.86
C ARG A 32 -4.05 -4.90 -3.15
N THR A 33 -3.66 -5.62 -2.11
CA THR A 33 -3.04 -6.95 -2.20
C THR A 33 -3.17 -7.66 -0.86
N HIS A 34 -2.63 -8.87 -0.76
CA HIS A 34 -2.65 -9.69 0.44
C HIS A 34 -1.33 -10.46 0.61
N GLY A 35 -1.16 -11.14 1.74
CA GLY A 35 -0.09 -12.09 2.00
C GLY A 35 -0.40 -13.00 3.18
N ASP A 36 0.10 -14.23 3.15
CA ASP A 36 -0.19 -15.23 4.18
C ASP A 36 0.63 -15.02 5.46
N THR A 37 1.71 -14.24 5.36
CA THR A 37 2.57 -13.85 6.48
C THR A 37 2.82 -12.35 6.44
N TYR A 38 3.35 -11.78 7.52
CA TYR A 38 3.75 -10.38 7.51
C TYR A 38 4.79 -10.08 6.44
N GLU A 39 5.77 -10.96 6.24
CA GLU A 39 6.82 -10.79 5.23
C GLU A 39 6.26 -10.80 3.82
N SER A 40 5.39 -11.76 3.48
CA SER A 40 4.78 -11.81 2.15
C SER A 40 3.82 -10.64 1.92
N ALA A 41 3.08 -10.20 2.95
CA ALA A 41 2.23 -9.02 2.88
C ALA A 41 3.05 -7.75 2.60
N VAL A 42 4.19 -7.55 3.28
CA VAL A 42 5.10 -6.42 3.01
C VAL A 42 5.65 -6.49 1.59
N GLN A 43 6.15 -7.65 1.16
CA GLN A 43 6.72 -7.81 -0.18
C GLN A 43 5.70 -7.51 -1.28
N ASN A 44 4.52 -8.14 -1.19
CA ASN A 44 3.42 -7.90 -2.14
C ASN A 44 2.95 -6.45 -2.08
N GLY A 45 2.91 -5.85 -0.89
CA GLY A 45 2.58 -4.44 -0.69
C GLY A 45 3.53 -3.50 -1.42
N ILE A 46 4.85 -3.76 -1.36
CA ILE A 46 5.85 -2.94 -2.07
C ILE A 46 5.59 -2.99 -3.58
N GLU A 47 5.41 -4.19 -4.13
CA GLU A 47 5.13 -4.39 -5.57
C GLU A 47 3.82 -3.73 -6.01
N ALA A 48 2.77 -3.81 -5.18
CA ALA A 48 1.50 -3.17 -5.42
C ALA A 48 1.60 -1.63 -5.39
N LEU A 49 2.39 -1.07 -4.46
CA LEU A 49 2.62 0.37 -4.38
C LEU A 49 3.40 0.88 -5.60
N GLU A 50 4.44 0.17 -6.03
CA GLU A 50 5.20 0.51 -7.23
C GLU A 50 4.31 0.48 -8.48
N SER A 51 3.47 -0.55 -8.61
CA SER A 51 2.49 -0.67 -9.70
C SER A 51 1.47 0.47 -9.69
N LEU A 52 0.98 0.84 -8.52
CA LEU A 52 0.03 1.94 -8.36
C LEU A 52 0.65 3.27 -8.78
N ILE A 53 1.90 3.53 -8.38
CA ILE A 53 2.62 4.76 -8.75
C ILE A 53 2.85 4.82 -10.26
N MET A 54 3.28 3.71 -10.87
CA MET A 54 3.44 3.64 -12.33
C MET A 54 2.13 3.94 -13.06
N ALA A 55 0.98 3.50 -12.53
CA ALA A 55 -0.32 3.81 -13.13
C ALA A 55 -0.65 5.31 -13.10
N TYR A 56 -0.36 6.01 -12.00
CA TYR A 56 -0.52 7.47 -11.91
C TYR A 56 0.41 8.20 -12.89
N GLU A 57 1.67 7.77 -12.99
CA GLU A 57 2.63 8.36 -13.94
C GLU A 57 2.19 8.19 -15.40
N VAL A 58 1.70 6.99 -15.78
CA VAL A 58 1.23 6.70 -17.13
C VAL A 58 -0.04 7.48 -17.49
N THR A 59 -0.93 7.67 -16.52
CA THR A 59 -2.19 8.42 -16.73
C THR A 59 -2.01 9.94 -16.63
N GLY A 60 -0.85 10.41 -16.17
CA GLY A 60 -0.59 11.83 -15.93
C GLY A 60 -1.34 12.40 -14.72
N GLU A 61 -1.85 11.53 -13.85
CA GLU A 61 -2.52 11.92 -12.61
C GLU A 61 -1.49 12.30 -11.55
N SER A 62 -1.83 13.28 -10.71
CA SER A 62 -0.98 13.65 -9.58
C SER A 62 -1.07 12.60 -8.48
N LEU A 63 0.09 12.17 -7.99
CA LEU A 63 0.17 11.29 -6.83
C LEU A 63 -0.41 11.99 -5.58
N PRO A 64 -1.07 11.23 -4.69
CA PRO A 64 -1.53 11.79 -3.41
C PRO A 64 -0.35 12.18 -2.52
N GLU A 65 -0.56 13.09 -1.58
CA GLU A 65 0.47 13.44 -0.60
C GLU A 65 0.56 12.34 0.48
N PRO A 66 1.77 11.84 0.81
CA PRO A 66 1.91 10.81 1.85
C PRO A 66 1.54 11.32 3.25
N SER A 67 0.84 10.50 4.03
CA SER A 67 0.62 10.78 5.45
C SER A 67 1.91 10.60 6.24
N ILE A 68 2.45 11.70 6.80
CA ILE A 68 3.68 11.70 7.59
C ILE A 68 3.35 11.93 9.07
N TYR A 69 3.75 10.99 9.91
CA TYR A 69 3.70 11.17 11.36
C TYR A 69 5.03 11.76 11.88
N LYS A 70 4.93 12.73 12.79
CA LYS A 70 6.08 13.26 13.54
C LYS A 70 6.01 12.74 14.96
N ALA A 71 6.93 11.87 15.33
CA ALA A 71 7.08 11.46 16.72
C ALA A 71 7.49 12.66 17.59
N ALA A 72 6.96 12.70 18.81
CA ALA A 72 7.33 13.67 19.84
C ALA A 72 8.61 13.22 20.56
#